data_AF-A0A7U2FEH5-F1
#
_entry.id   AF-A0A7U2FEH5-F1
#
_cell.length_a   1.000
_cell.length_b   1.000
_cell.length_c   1.000
_cell.angle_alpha   90.00
_cell.angle_beta   90.00
_cell.angle_gamma   90.00
#
_symmetry.space_group_name_H-M   'P 1'
#
loop_
_entity.id
_entity.type
_entity.pdbx_description
1 polymer ?
#
loop_
_entity_poly.entity_id
_entity_poly.type
_entity_poly.pdbx_seq_one_letter_code
_entity_poly.pdbx_strand_id
1 'polypeptide(L)'
;MVITNSLHDLSPPGICADSFQISDRGEVGFLGIAVRFRHGSCWKLNRAVSEVKYQHGEPPYEARQVFEAVCVEDPKGLHNNAQEAMVKVKYQVKATTESLAVIDEHQSYYCEQLSEDDTAETHQCMHDSIQYFEALRCIATNPVEKPHEYTLNEVQALRKLGDKQCTHTPHLLGVVGDWLPSGLDEQGMENGFVVFILMTKVSGEPLTYEKMQSKTCKERDIVRAALKKAAMALLKLGFSLHDRGMRNIMWDEENKKCCIVDFENYVDVKKNVEEWWDDDNDYRRWELDEPRYIARGRVRGRR
;
A
#
# COMPACT_ATOMS: atom_id res chain seq x y z
N MET A 1 -7.79 -5.07 -27.70
CA MET A 1 -8.58 -6.04 -26.91
C MET A 1 -8.50 -5.57 -25.46
N VAL A 2 -9.49 -4.77 -25.05
CA VAL A 2 -9.55 -4.14 -23.73
C VAL A 2 -10.00 -5.22 -22.75
N ILE A 3 -9.09 -5.69 -21.91
CA ILE A 3 -9.45 -6.59 -20.81
C ILE A 3 -10.18 -5.73 -19.79
N THR A 4 -11.46 -5.99 -19.62
CA THR A 4 -12.30 -5.31 -18.64
C THR A 4 -11.81 -5.65 -17.23
N ASN A 5 -11.50 -4.62 -16.44
CA ASN A 5 -11.30 -4.67 -14.99
C ASN A 5 -12.61 -5.10 -14.30
N SER A 6 -12.98 -6.37 -14.43
CA SER A 6 -14.28 -6.83 -13.96
C SER A 6 -14.27 -6.94 -12.43
N LEU A 7 -14.92 -5.96 -11.81
CA LEU A 7 -15.31 -5.81 -10.40
C LEU A 7 -16.22 -6.93 -9.85
N HIS A 8 -16.37 -8.05 -10.56
CA HIS A 8 -17.14 -9.20 -10.07
C HIS A 8 -16.51 -9.87 -8.83
N ASP A 9 -15.30 -9.46 -8.44
CA ASP A 9 -14.57 -9.95 -7.27
C ASP A 9 -14.85 -9.24 -5.92
N LEU A 10 -15.70 -8.18 -5.87
CA LEU A 10 -15.86 -7.33 -4.67
C LEU A 10 -17.26 -7.29 -4.00
N SER A 11 -18.21 -8.18 -4.33
CA SER A 11 -19.51 -8.35 -3.62
C SER A 11 -19.56 -9.67 -2.78
N PRO A 12 -20.40 -9.83 -1.72
CA PRO A 12 -19.98 -10.41 -0.42
C PRO A 12 -20.10 -11.94 -0.30
N PRO A 13 -19.36 -12.59 0.64
CA PRO A 13 -19.60 -12.52 2.10
C PRO A 13 -18.43 -11.82 2.80
N GLY A 14 -18.53 -10.59 3.31
CA GLY A 14 -19.32 -10.16 4.46
C GLY A 14 -18.44 -10.16 5.74
N ILE A 15 -18.38 -9.04 6.48
CA ILE A 15 -18.07 -9.07 7.91
C ILE A 15 -19.07 -10.06 8.54
N CYS A 16 -18.60 -11.09 9.24
CA CYS A 16 -19.52 -11.99 9.95
C CYS A 16 -20.22 -11.14 11.02
N ALA A 17 -21.55 -10.98 10.90
CA ALA A 17 -22.36 -10.02 11.66
C ALA A 17 -22.39 -10.22 13.20
N ASP A 18 -21.54 -11.09 13.74
CA ASP A 18 -21.43 -11.39 15.18
C ASP A 18 -20.06 -11.05 15.79
N SER A 19 -19.17 -10.32 15.10
CA SER A 19 -17.80 -10.06 15.60
C SER A 19 -17.40 -8.59 15.70
N PHE A 20 -18.27 -7.72 16.23
CA PHE A 20 -17.81 -6.43 16.75
C PHE A 20 -17.32 -6.63 18.17
N GLN A 21 -16.01 -6.61 18.38
CA GLN A 21 -15.43 -6.50 19.71
C GLN A 21 -14.82 -5.11 19.87
N ILE A 22 -15.30 -4.40 20.89
CA ILE A 22 -14.63 -3.22 21.41
C ILE A 22 -13.34 -3.71 22.04
N SER A 23 -12.19 -3.15 21.65
CA SER A 23 -10.92 -3.50 22.27
C SER A 23 -10.95 -3.23 23.78
N ASP A 24 -10.08 -3.89 24.55
CA ASP A 24 -9.95 -3.66 26.01
C ASP A 24 -9.61 -2.18 26.36
N ARG A 25 -9.24 -1.37 25.36
CA ARG A 25 -8.91 0.07 25.49
C ARG A 25 -10.03 1.01 25.04
N GLY A 26 -11.18 0.48 24.59
CA GLY A 26 -12.28 1.30 24.08
C GLY A 26 -12.08 1.86 22.67
N GLU A 27 -10.98 1.51 21.98
CA GLU A 27 -10.75 1.88 20.58
C GLU A 27 -11.60 0.99 19.67
N VAL A 28 -12.43 1.63 18.85
CA VAL A 28 -13.19 0.98 17.77
C VAL A 28 -12.25 0.87 16.56
N GLY A 29 -12.24 -0.29 15.90
CA GLY A 29 -11.35 -0.57 14.77
C GLY A 29 -11.50 -2.01 14.32
N PHE A 30 -10.60 -2.48 13.43
CA PHE A 30 -10.74 -3.82 12.86
C PHE A 30 -10.17 -4.96 13.72
N LEU A 31 -9.46 -4.64 14.81
CA LEU A 31 -8.88 -5.66 15.68
C LEU A 31 -9.97 -6.55 16.29
N GLY A 32 -9.78 -7.87 16.26
CA GLY A 32 -10.71 -8.85 16.79
C GLY A 32 -11.82 -9.28 15.83
N ILE A 33 -12.04 -8.55 14.73
CA ILE A 33 -13.05 -8.89 13.71
C ILE A 33 -12.67 -10.20 13.00
N ALA A 34 -13.67 -11.03 12.73
CA ALA A 34 -13.54 -12.22 11.89
C ALA A 34 -14.08 -11.93 10.49
N VAL A 35 -13.24 -12.15 9.48
CA VAL A 35 -13.55 -11.87 8.08
C VAL A 35 -13.71 -13.19 7.34
N ARG A 36 -14.84 -13.36 6.65
CA ARG A 36 -15.05 -14.51 5.76
C ARG A 36 -14.61 -14.14 4.36
N PHE A 37 -13.90 -15.04 3.70
CA PHE A 37 -13.49 -14.86 2.30
C PHE A 37 -14.35 -15.73 1.39
N ARG A 38 -14.39 -15.38 0.10
CA ARG A 38 -15.24 -16.05 -0.91
C ARG A 38 -15.01 -17.55 -1.04
N HIS A 39 -13.79 -18.02 -0.81
CA HIS A 39 -13.49 -19.45 -0.84
C HIS A 39 -14.07 -20.21 0.36
N GLY A 40 -14.54 -19.50 1.40
CA GLY A 40 -15.26 -20.02 2.55
C GLY A 40 -14.49 -19.92 3.87
N SER A 41 -13.18 -19.68 3.82
CA SER A 41 -12.37 -19.60 5.04
C SER A 41 -12.70 -18.35 5.85
N CYS A 42 -12.58 -18.43 7.17
CA CYS A 42 -12.74 -17.32 8.09
C CYS A 42 -11.44 -17.04 8.84
N TRP A 43 -11.06 -15.76 8.94
CA TRP A 43 -9.81 -15.32 9.54
C TRP A 43 -10.08 -14.24 10.57
N LYS A 44 -9.58 -14.41 11.79
CA LYS A 44 -9.70 -13.42 12.86
C LYS A 44 -8.48 -12.52 12.89
N LEU A 45 -8.69 -11.21 12.87
CA LEU A 45 -7.64 -10.19 12.99
C LEU A 45 -7.16 -10.16 14.45
N ASN A 46 -6.01 -10.76 14.73
CA ASN A 46 -5.57 -11.07 16.09
C ASN A 46 -4.58 -10.04 16.66
N ARG A 47 -3.76 -9.43 15.81
CA ARG A 47 -2.78 -8.42 16.23
C ARG A 47 -2.59 -7.37 15.15
N ALA A 48 -2.70 -6.09 15.50
CA ALA A 48 -2.28 -4.99 14.63
C ALA A 48 -0.75 -4.96 14.55
N VAL A 49 -0.18 -5.04 13.35
CA VAL A 49 1.27 -4.94 13.12
C VAL A 49 1.69 -3.58 12.57
N SER A 50 0.72 -2.76 12.19
CA SER A 50 0.93 -1.35 11.84
C SER A 50 -0.08 -0.46 12.55
N GLU A 51 0.29 0.80 12.72
CA GLU A 51 -0.66 1.87 12.98
C GLU A 51 -1.56 2.09 11.76
N VAL A 52 -2.68 2.80 11.98
CA VAL A 52 -3.52 3.29 10.88
C VAL A 52 -2.77 4.40 10.15
N LYS A 53 -2.69 4.30 8.82
CA LYS A 53 -2.13 5.35 7.97
C LYS A 53 -3.19 5.89 7.04
N TYR A 54 -3.34 7.21 7.03
CA TYR A 54 -4.27 7.93 6.17
C TYR A 54 -3.56 8.44 4.91
N GLN A 55 -4.23 8.32 3.76
CA GLN A 55 -3.77 8.81 2.48
C GLN A 55 -4.78 9.81 1.92
N HIS A 56 -4.41 11.08 1.98
CA HIS A 56 -5.20 12.21 1.46
C HIS A 56 -4.61 12.82 0.16
N GLY A 57 -3.85 12.02 -0.60
CA GLY A 57 -3.19 12.48 -1.83
C GLY A 57 -4.16 12.70 -2.99
N GLU A 58 -4.97 11.69 -3.32
CA GLU A 58 -5.96 11.74 -4.39
C GLU A 58 -7.25 11.04 -3.94
N PRO A 59 -8.44 11.65 -4.16
CA PRO A 59 -9.72 11.00 -3.86
C PRO A 59 -10.01 9.78 -4.77
N PRO A 60 -10.69 8.73 -4.28
CA PRO A 60 -11.20 8.57 -2.92
C PRO A 60 -10.07 8.36 -1.91
N TYR A 61 -10.12 9.09 -0.81
CA TYR A 61 -9.12 8.97 0.24
C TYR A 61 -9.28 7.66 1.00
N GLU A 62 -8.15 7.07 1.37
CA GLU A 62 -8.10 5.77 2.03
C GLU A 62 -7.33 5.83 3.34
N ALA A 63 -7.73 5.01 4.30
CA ALA A 63 -6.89 4.59 5.39
C ALA A 63 -6.49 3.13 5.22
N ARG A 64 -5.34 2.76 5.78
CA ARG A 64 -4.83 1.39 5.75
C ARG A 64 -4.24 0.95 7.08
N GLN A 65 -4.43 -0.32 7.39
CA GLN A 65 -3.79 -0.99 8.52
C GLN A 65 -3.52 -2.45 8.22
N VAL A 66 -2.42 -3.00 8.74
CA VAL A 66 -2.05 -4.40 8.55
C VAL A 66 -2.17 -5.16 9.86
N PHE A 67 -2.74 -6.36 9.79
CA PHE A 67 -2.96 -7.26 10.91
C PHE A 67 -2.33 -8.62 10.65
N GLU A 68 -1.82 -9.25 11.69
CA GLU A 68 -1.74 -10.70 11.73
C GLU A 68 -3.12 -11.28 11.94
N ALA A 69 -3.43 -12.33 11.18
CA ALA A 69 -4.68 -13.04 11.24
C ALA A 69 -4.46 -14.52 11.45
N VAL A 70 -5.37 -15.14 12.20
CA VAL A 70 -5.38 -16.58 12.48
C VAL A 70 -6.59 -17.20 11.78
N CYS A 71 -6.39 -18.35 11.14
CA CYS A 71 -7.46 -19.09 10.51
C CYS A 71 -8.39 -19.68 11.58
N VAL A 72 -9.68 -19.36 11.50
CA VAL A 72 -10.72 -19.87 12.42
C VAL A 72 -11.50 -21.02 11.77
N GLU A 73 -11.76 -20.91 10.47
CA GLU A 73 -12.46 -21.91 9.69
C GLU A 73 -11.83 -22.03 8.31
N ASP A 74 -11.61 -23.27 7.84
CA ASP A 74 -11.19 -23.55 6.47
C ASP A 74 -11.87 -24.83 5.97
N PRO A 75 -13.16 -24.77 5.61
CA PRO A 75 -13.95 -25.97 5.30
C PRO A 75 -13.45 -26.72 4.06
N LYS A 76 -12.63 -26.10 3.22
CA LYS A 76 -12.07 -26.71 2.01
C LYS A 76 -10.60 -27.12 2.16
N GLY A 77 -10.00 -26.87 3.32
CA GLY A 77 -8.59 -27.19 3.59
C GLY A 77 -7.59 -26.51 2.64
N LEU A 78 -7.93 -25.31 2.16
CA LEU A 78 -7.07 -24.55 1.23
C LEU A 78 -5.82 -23.98 1.90
N HIS A 79 -5.84 -23.86 3.22
CA HIS A 79 -4.81 -23.23 4.05
C HIS A 79 -4.28 -24.17 5.13
N ASN A 80 -4.41 -25.49 4.95
CA ASN A 80 -3.93 -26.50 5.92
C ASN A 80 -2.46 -26.31 6.36
N ASN A 81 -1.63 -25.73 5.50
CA ASN A 81 -0.20 -25.49 5.76
C ASN A 81 0.10 -24.11 6.39
N ALA A 82 -0.91 -23.23 6.55
CA ALA A 82 -0.75 -21.88 7.07
C ALA A 82 -1.90 -21.53 8.03
N GLN A 83 -1.65 -21.62 9.33
CA GLN A 83 -2.59 -21.20 10.37
C GLN A 83 -2.54 -19.69 10.62
N GLU A 84 -1.48 -19.03 10.16
CA GLU A 84 -1.28 -17.59 10.26
C GLU A 84 -1.14 -16.96 8.87
N ALA A 85 -1.67 -15.75 8.73
CA ALA A 85 -1.58 -14.94 7.54
C ALA A 85 -1.49 -13.46 7.91
N MET A 86 -1.29 -12.61 6.91
CA MET A 86 -1.41 -11.16 7.06
C MET A 86 -2.69 -10.69 6.36
N VAL A 87 -3.40 -9.76 6.98
CA VAL A 87 -4.53 -9.07 6.35
C VAL A 87 -4.22 -7.58 6.32
N LYS A 88 -4.15 -7.00 5.11
CA LYS A 88 -4.16 -5.54 4.93
C LYS A 88 -5.61 -5.11 4.75
N VAL A 89 -6.08 -4.26 5.65
CA VAL A 89 -7.38 -3.61 5.57
C VAL A 89 -7.19 -2.23 4.96
N LYS A 90 -7.99 -1.91 3.94
CA LYS A 90 -8.06 -0.59 3.34
C LYS A 90 -9.50 -0.12 3.30
N TYR A 91 -9.78 1.13 3.64
CA TYR A 91 -11.15 1.64 3.71
C TYR A 91 -11.22 3.12 3.40
N GLN A 92 -12.37 3.56 2.90
CA GLN A 92 -12.61 4.94 2.54
C GLN A 92 -12.64 5.84 3.78
N VAL A 93 -11.97 6.98 3.70
CA VAL A 93 -12.02 8.05 4.71
C VAL A 93 -12.51 9.35 4.12
N LYS A 94 -13.06 10.20 4.98
CA LYS A 94 -13.51 11.54 4.61
C LYS A 94 -12.31 12.47 4.40
N ALA A 95 -12.49 13.42 3.50
CA ALA A 95 -11.59 14.56 3.39
C ALA A 95 -11.48 15.31 4.73
N THR A 96 -10.26 15.69 5.11
CA THR A 96 -10.03 16.72 6.13
C THR A 96 -10.19 18.12 5.54
N THR A 97 -10.32 19.12 6.39
CA THR A 97 -10.30 20.54 5.97
C THR A 97 -9.06 20.87 5.14
N GLU A 98 -7.88 20.37 5.53
CA GLU A 98 -6.64 20.61 4.78
C GLU A 98 -6.69 19.97 3.39
N SER A 99 -7.16 18.73 3.27
CA SER A 99 -7.26 18.06 1.97
C SER A 99 -8.25 18.74 1.02
N LEU A 100 -9.37 19.27 1.53
CA LEU A 100 -10.30 20.07 0.73
C LEU A 100 -9.70 21.40 0.28
N ALA A 101 -8.92 22.05 1.14
CA ALA A 101 -8.21 23.28 0.78
C ALA A 101 -7.23 23.05 -0.37
N VAL A 102 -6.52 21.92 -0.40
CA VAL A 102 -5.63 21.57 -1.52
C VAL A 102 -6.40 21.42 -2.84
N ILE A 103 -7.59 20.81 -2.81
CA ILE A 103 -8.44 20.70 -4.00
C ILE A 103 -8.85 22.10 -4.49
N ASP A 104 -9.27 22.97 -3.56
CA ASP A 104 -9.70 24.34 -3.88
C ASP A 104 -8.55 25.22 -4.41
N GLU A 105 -7.36 25.09 -3.84
CA GLU A 105 -6.14 25.77 -4.28
C GLU A 105 -5.74 25.33 -5.69
N HIS A 106 -5.76 24.01 -5.97
CA HIS A 106 -5.47 23.49 -7.31
C HIS A 106 -6.50 24.00 -8.32
N GLN A 107 -7.80 23.95 -8.01
CA GLN A 107 -8.84 24.48 -8.89
C GLN A 107 -8.59 25.96 -9.22
N SER A 108 -8.30 26.77 -8.21
CA SER A 108 -8.04 28.20 -8.37
C SER A 108 -6.83 28.45 -9.27
N TYR A 109 -5.72 27.73 -9.03
CA TYR A 109 -4.51 27.81 -9.84
C TYR A 109 -4.77 27.47 -11.32
N TYR A 110 -5.47 26.37 -11.61
CA TYR A 110 -5.81 26.00 -12.99
C TYR A 110 -6.71 27.03 -13.68
N CYS A 111 -7.70 27.58 -12.97
CA CYS A 111 -8.58 28.61 -13.52
C CYS A 111 -7.81 29.91 -13.83
N GLU A 112 -6.91 30.34 -12.94
CA GLU A 112 -6.06 31.52 -13.16
C GLU A 112 -5.17 31.35 -14.40
N GLN A 113 -4.49 30.21 -14.54
CA GLN A 113 -3.63 29.93 -15.71
C GLN A 113 -4.40 29.93 -17.04
N LEU A 114 -5.67 29.46 -17.03
CA LEU A 114 -6.50 29.42 -18.24
C LEU A 114 -7.16 30.76 -18.57
N SER A 115 -7.21 31.69 -17.60
CA SER A 115 -7.83 33.01 -17.77
C SER A 115 -6.96 34.03 -18.51
N GLU A 116 -5.71 33.69 -18.82
CA GLU A 116 -4.77 34.58 -19.52
C GLU A 116 -5.17 34.86 -20.98
N ASP A 117 -5.88 33.91 -21.62
CA ASP A 117 -6.36 33.98 -23.00
C ASP A 117 -7.89 33.89 -23.05
N ASP A 118 -8.56 34.88 -23.66
CA ASP A 118 -10.03 34.94 -23.79
C ASP A 118 -10.49 34.30 -25.10
N THR A 119 -10.50 32.96 -25.15
CA THR A 119 -10.93 32.17 -26.31
C THR A 119 -12.05 31.21 -25.94
N ALA A 120 -12.78 30.70 -26.94
CA ALA A 120 -13.83 29.71 -26.69
C ALA A 120 -13.23 28.40 -26.13
N GLU A 121 -12.04 28.03 -26.61
CA GLU A 121 -11.31 26.85 -26.16
C GLU A 121 -10.87 26.98 -24.70
N THR A 122 -10.35 28.14 -24.28
CA THR A 122 -9.95 28.35 -22.88
C THR A 122 -11.14 28.37 -21.93
N HIS A 123 -12.28 28.95 -22.34
CA HIS A 123 -13.52 28.85 -21.58
C HIS A 123 -14.01 27.41 -21.41
N GLN A 124 -13.92 26.58 -22.45
CA GLN A 124 -14.27 25.17 -22.35
C GLN A 124 -13.32 24.41 -21.41
N CYS A 125 -12.01 24.61 -21.54
CA CYS A 125 -11.01 24.01 -20.64
C CYS A 125 -11.23 24.41 -19.17
N MET A 126 -11.61 25.65 -18.92
CA MET A 126 -11.92 26.14 -17.57
C MET A 126 -13.18 25.47 -17.02
N HIS A 127 -14.25 25.38 -17.83
CA HIS A 127 -15.47 24.67 -17.46
C HIS A 127 -15.18 23.20 -17.13
N ASP A 128 -14.42 22.50 -17.97
CA ASP A 128 -14.06 21.09 -17.75
C ASP A 128 -13.20 20.91 -16.49
N SER A 129 -12.31 21.87 -16.22
CA SER A 129 -11.49 21.88 -14.99
C SER A 129 -12.36 22.05 -13.74
N ILE A 130 -13.31 22.99 -13.75
CA ILE A 130 -14.26 23.18 -12.64
C ILE A 130 -15.05 21.89 -12.39
N GLN A 131 -15.60 21.27 -13.44
CA GLN A 131 -16.34 20.01 -13.31
C GLN A 131 -15.47 18.88 -12.76
N TYR A 132 -14.21 18.80 -13.17
CA TYR A 132 -13.26 17.83 -12.64
C TYR A 132 -13.03 18.01 -11.13
N PHE A 133 -12.76 19.24 -10.67
CA PHE A 133 -12.53 19.50 -9.25
C PHE A 133 -13.81 19.35 -8.40
N GLU A 134 -14.98 19.68 -8.94
CA GLU A 134 -16.27 19.36 -8.29
C GLU A 134 -16.47 17.85 -8.12
N ALA A 135 -16.11 17.06 -9.14
CA ALA A 135 -16.15 15.60 -9.04
C ALA A 135 -15.16 15.06 -8.00
N LEU A 136 -13.95 15.62 -7.92
CA LEU A 136 -12.99 15.27 -6.87
C LEU A 136 -13.54 15.58 -5.47
N ARG A 137 -14.12 16.77 -5.26
CA ARG A 137 -14.77 17.13 -3.99
C ARG A 137 -15.89 16.17 -3.63
N CYS A 138 -16.70 15.77 -4.62
CA CYS A 138 -17.78 14.82 -4.43
C CYS A 138 -17.25 13.47 -3.93
N ILE A 139 -16.25 12.90 -4.59
CA ILE A 139 -15.63 11.62 -4.21
C ILE A 139 -14.88 11.70 -2.87
N ALA A 140 -14.33 12.87 -2.54
CA ALA A 140 -13.63 13.11 -1.27
C ALA A 140 -14.58 13.19 -0.06
N THR A 141 -15.86 13.51 -0.28
CA THR A 141 -16.84 13.77 0.78
C THR A 141 -18.01 12.79 0.83
N ASN A 142 -18.21 11.98 -0.23
CA ASN A 142 -19.30 11.03 -0.34
C ASN A 142 -18.81 9.60 -0.56
N PRO A 143 -19.54 8.58 -0.04
CA PRO A 143 -19.21 7.19 -0.28
C PRO A 143 -19.11 6.86 -1.76
N VAL A 144 -18.11 6.06 -2.13
CA VAL A 144 -18.00 5.51 -3.48
C VAL A 144 -17.96 3.99 -3.45
N GLU A 145 -18.44 3.38 -4.53
CA GLU A 145 -18.51 1.92 -4.64
C GLU A 145 -17.18 1.26 -4.99
N LYS A 146 -16.22 2.03 -5.49
CA LYS A 146 -14.94 1.51 -5.99
C LYS A 146 -13.81 1.98 -5.10
N PRO A 147 -12.91 1.06 -4.68
CA PRO A 147 -11.73 1.45 -3.94
C PRO A 147 -10.76 2.25 -4.82
N HIS A 148 -9.79 2.91 -4.19
CA HIS A 148 -8.76 3.65 -4.91
C HIS A 148 -7.96 2.72 -5.83
N GLU A 149 -7.43 3.26 -6.93
CA GLU A 149 -6.67 2.48 -7.93
C GLU A 149 -5.50 1.71 -7.29
N TYR A 150 -4.85 2.32 -6.30
CA TYR A 150 -3.78 1.72 -5.49
C TYR A 150 -4.19 0.41 -4.82
N THR A 151 -5.42 0.32 -4.31
CA THR A 151 -5.98 -0.92 -3.75
C THR A 151 -6.15 -1.99 -4.82
N LEU A 152 -6.64 -1.62 -6.00
CA LEU A 152 -6.80 -2.55 -7.12
C LEU A 152 -5.44 -3.05 -7.64
N ASN A 153 -4.47 -2.15 -7.75
CA ASN A 153 -3.10 -2.44 -8.16
C ASN A 153 -2.42 -3.42 -7.19
N GLU A 154 -2.54 -3.20 -5.89
CA GLU A 154 -2.02 -4.10 -4.85
C GLU A 154 -2.56 -5.53 -5.03
N VAL A 155 -3.88 -5.68 -5.14
CA VAL A 155 -4.54 -6.99 -5.31
C VAL A 155 -4.06 -7.67 -6.58
N GLN A 156 -3.96 -6.93 -7.69
CA GLN A 156 -3.49 -7.48 -8.96
C GLN A 156 -2.01 -7.89 -8.89
N ALA A 157 -1.16 -7.09 -8.26
CA ALA A 157 0.25 -7.38 -8.10
C ALA A 157 0.46 -8.65 -7.27
N LEU A 158 -0.17 -8.75 -6.10
CA LEU A 158 -0.07 -9.91 -5.22
C LEU A 158 -0.56 -11.20 -5.89
N ARG A 159 -1.62 -11.11 -6.71
CA ARG A 159 -2.13 -12.23 -7.51
C ARG A 159 -1.08 -12.69 -8.54
N LYS A 160 -0.61 -11.76 -9.39
CA LYS A 160 0.40 -12.04 -10.43
C LYS A 160 1.71 -12.58 -9.84
N LEU A 161 2.17 -12.04 -8.71
CA LEU A 161 3.40 -12.45 -8.03
C LEU A 161 3.25 -13.85 -7.40
N GLY A 162 2.07 -14.16 -6.86
CA GLY A 162 1.71 -15.49 -6.37
C GLY A 162 1.64 -16.54 -7.48
N ASP A 163 0.99 -16.22 -8.61
CA ASP A 163 0.93 -17.09 -9.79
C ASP A 163 2.34 -17.44 -10.33
N LYS A 164 3.27 -16.49 -10.21
CA LYS A 164 4.69 -16.64 -10.57
C LYS A 164 5.54 -17.23 -9.43
N GLN A 165 4.95 -17.55 -8.29
CA GLN A 165 5.59 -18.10 -7.10
C GLN A 165 6.83 -17.29 -6.64
N CYS A 166 6.75 -15.96 -6.71
CA CYS A 166 7.88 -15.10 -6.36
C CYS A 166 8.21 -15.22 -4.87
N THR A 167 9.35 -15.81 -4.51
CA THR A 167 9.70 -16.04 -3.09
C THR A 167 10.13 -14.79 -2.33
N HIS A 168 10.17 -13.63 -2.99
CA HIS A 168 10.59 -12.35 -2.44
C HIS A 168 9.42 -11.41 -2.12
N THR A 169 8.17 -11.90 -2.15
CA THR A 169 6.96 -11.11 -1.92
C THR A 169 5.93 -11.92 -1.16
N PRO A 170 5.00 -11.28 -0.43
CA PRO A 170 3.75 -11.93 -0.04
C PRO A 170 2.93 -12.31 -1.29
N HIS A 171 2.05 -13.29 -1.14
CA HIS A 171 1.15 -13.77 -2.19
C HIS A 171 -0.30 -13.61 -1.76
N LEU A 172 -1.18 -13.28 -2.71
CA LEU A 172 -2.61 -13.18 -2.44
C LEU A 172 -3.18 -14.56 -2.10
N LEU A 173 -3.84 -14.66 -0.95
CA LEU A 173 -4.62 -15.83 -0.54
C LEU A 173 -6.11 -15.61 -0.76
N GLY A 174 -6.59 -14.37 -0.57
CA GLY A 174 -7.98 -14.00 -0.77
C GLY A 174 -8.20 -12.50 -0.72
N VAL A 175 -9.32 -12.05 -1.29
CA VAL A 175 -9.78 -10.66 -1.20
C VAL A 175 -11.29 -10.64 -0.99
N VAL A 176 -11.77 -9.71 -0.18
CA VAL A 176 -13.20 -9.44 -0.02
C VAL A 176 -13.42 -7.95 0.25
N GLY A 177 -14.52 -7.41 -0.29
CA GLY A 177 -14.99 -6.06 -0.02
C GLY A 177 -16.28 -6.08 0.79
N ASP A 178 -16.50 -5.01 1.55
CA ASP A 178 -17.74 -4.73 2.28
C ASP A 178 -17.97 -3.21 2.37
N TRP A 179 -19.07 -2.79 2.98
CA TRP A 179 -19.34 -1.40 3.35
C TRP A 179 -18.82 -1.11 4.75
N LEU A 180 -18.19 0.05 4.94
CA LEU A 180 -17.60 0.47 6.20
C LEU A 180 -18.71 0.77 7.23
N PRO A 181 -18.77 0.01 8.34
CA PRO A 181 -19.67 0.32 9.46
C PRO A 181 -19.40 1.68 10.09
N SER A 182 -20.45 2.29 10.62
CA SER A 182 -20.38 3.55 11.37
C SER A 182 -19.52 3.38 12.64
N GLY A 183 -18.71 4.39 12.95
CA GLY A 183 -18.00 4.48 14.23
C GLY A 183 -16.72 3.65 14.37
N LEU A 184 -16.25 2.96 13.32
CA LEU A 184 -14.98 2.23 13.33
C LEU A 184 -13.74 3.14 13.35
N ASP A 185 -13.85 4.31 12.76
CA ASP A 185 -12.81 5.33 12.67
C ASP A 185 -13.52 6.69 12.58
N GLU A 186 -13.03 7.69 13.30
CA GLU A 186 -13.54 9.07 13.26
C GLU A 186 -13.44 9.69 11.85
N GLN A 187 -12.38 9.36 11.11
CA GLN A 187 -12.21 9.77 9.71
C GLN A 187 -12.89 8.79 8.74
N GLY A 188 -13.33 7.63 9.22
CA GLY A 188 -14.02 6.63 8.42
C GLY A 188 -15.24 7.19 7.70
N MET A 189 -15.34 6.91 6.40
CA MET A 189 -16.51 7.28 5.64
C MET A 189 -17.58 6.20 5.78
N GLU A 190 -18.56 6.44 6.65
CA GLU A 190 -19.71 5.54 6.83
C GLU A 190 -20.38 5.21 5.49
N ASN A 191 -20.66 3.92 5.26
CA ASN A 191 -21.14 3.37 3.99
C ASN A 191 -20.17 3.53 2.79
N GLY A 192 -18.95 4.02 3.02
CA GLY A 192 -17.84 3.91 2.08
C GLY A 192 -17.34 2.47 1.97
N PHE A 193 -16.43 2.20 1.05
CA PHE A 193 -15.90 0.83 0.90
C PHE A 193 -14.93 0.45 2.03
N VAL A 194 -14.81 -0.85 2.29
CA VAL A 194 -13.69 -1.49 2.97
C VAL A 194 -13.26 -2.73 2.19
N VAL A 195 -11.96 -2.97 2.09
CA VAL A 195 -11.35 -4.11 1.39
C VAL A 195 -10.38 -4.81 2.34
N PHE A 196 -10.56 -6.12 2.47
CA PHE A 196 -9.68 -7.01 3.21
C PHE A 196 -8.83 -7.82 2.22
N ILE A 197 -7.52 -7.65 2.28
CA ILE A 197 -6.55 -8.33 1.42
C ILE A 197 -5.80 -9.34 2.28
N LEU A 198 -6.16 -10.63 2.16
CA LEU A 198 -5.50 -11.74 2.83
C LEU A 198 -4.30 -12.20 2.00
N MET A 199 -3.14 -12.26 2.64
CA MET A 199 -1.88 -12.63 2.01
C MET A 199 -1.01 -13.49 2.90
N THR A 200 -0.05 -14.19 2.30
CA THR A 200 0.91 -14.99 3.05
C THR A 200 1.72 -14.12 4.02
N LYS A 201 2.00 -14.67 5.21
CA LYS A 201 2.97 -14.09 6.13
C LYS A 201 4.38 -14.38 5.61
N VAL A 202 5.15 -13.32 5.40
CA VAL A 202 6.56 -13.43 4.99
C VAL A 202 7.45 -13.49 6.23
N SER A 203 8.64 -14.07 6.09
CA SER A 203 9.62 -14.11 7.18
C SER A 203 10.32 -12.76 7.35
N GLY A 204 10.85 -12.55 8.55
CA GLY A 204 11.59 -11.34 8.90
C GLY A 204 10.71 -10.22 9.44
N GLU A 205 11.38 -9.11 9.76
CA GLU A 205 10.79 -7.95 10.41
C GLU A 205 10.94 -6.71 9.53
N PRO A 206 10.09 -5.68 9.67
CA PRO A 206 10.27 -4.43 8.96
C PRO A 206 11.66 -3.86 9.23
N LEU A 207 12.37 -3.53 8.16
CA LEU A 207 13.67 -2.87 8.25
C LEU A 207 13.44 -1.41 8.63
N THR A 208 14.13 -0.96 9.68
CA THR A 208 14.09 0.43 10.14
C THR A 208 15.48 1.03 10.04
N TYR A 209 15.54 2.35 9.98
CA TYR A 209 16.81 3.08 9.97
C TYR A 209 17.68 2.69 11.18
N GLU A 210 17.09 2.58 12.37
CA GLU A 210 17.77 2.15 13.59
C GLU A 210 18.38 0.75 13.47
N LYS A 211 17.60 -0.23 12.98
CA LYS A 211 18.07 -1.61 12.74
C LYS A 211 19.17 -1.67 11.67
N MET A 212 19.13 -0.77 10.69
CA MET A 212 20.15 -0.69 9.65
C MET A 212 21.44 -0.05 10.20
N GLN A 213 21.34 1.01 11.00
CA GLN A 213 22.49 1.69 11.59
C GLN A 213 23.18 0.87 12.69
N SER A 214 22.45 0.00 13.39
CA SER A 214 23.04 -0.91 14.38
C SER A 214 23.90 -2.02 13.74
N LYS A 215 23.84 -2.21 12.43
CA LYS A 215 24.61 -3.21 11.68
C LYS A 215 26.00 -2.69 11.33
N THR A 216 26.98 -3.59 11.31
CA THR A 216 28.31 -3.33 10.75
C THR A 216 28.24 -3.08 9.23
N CYS A 217 29.28 -2.48 8.64
CA CYS A 217 29.32 -2.26 7.19
C CYS A 217 29.11 -3.57 6.40
N LYS A 218 29.73 -4.67 6.84
CA LYS A 218 29.59 -5.99 6.19
C LYS A 218 28.15 -6.50 6.25
N GLU A 219 27.47 -6.33 7.37
CA GLU A 219 26.07 -6.74 7.51
C GLU A 219 25.13 -5.86 6.67
N ARG A 220 25.41 -4.55 6.59
CA ARG A 220 24.68 -3.64 5.70
C ARG A 220 24.83 -4.02 4.23
N ASP A 221 26.02 -4.43 3.81
CA ASP A 221 26.27 -4.91 2.45
C ASP A 221 25.52 -6.21 2.15
N ILE A 222 25.37 -7.09 3.15
CA ILE A 222 24.55 -8.31 3.02
C ILE A 222 23.06 -7.94 2.82
N VAL A 223 22.53 -6.99 3.61
CA VAL A 223 21.15 -6.49 3.45
C VAL A 223 20.94 -5.91 2.05
N ARG A 224 21.87 -5.05 1.60
CA ARG A 224 21.85 -4.45 0.25
C ARG A 224 21.85 -5.50 -0.85
N ALA A 225 22.74 -6.48 -0.77
CA ALA A 225 22.82 -7.56 -1.75
C ALA A 225 21.54 -8.40 -1.79
N ALA A 226 20.93 -8.68 -0.63
CA ALA A 226 19.67 -9.40 -0.54
C ALA A 226 18.49 -8.58 -1.11
N LEU A 227 18.45 -7.27 -0.86
CA LEU A 227 17.46 -6.39 -1.47
C LEU A 227 17.62 -6.34 -2.99
N LYS A 228 18.85 -6.12 -3.50
CA LYS A 228 19.13 -6.11 -4.94
C LYS A 228 18.66 -7.39 -5.59
N LYS A 229 18.94 -8.54 -4.97
CA LYS A 229 18.44 -9.84 -5.43
C LYS A 229 16.91 -9.88 -5.50
N ALA A 230 16.21 -9.43 -4.46
CA ALA A 230 14.76 -9.37 -4.43
C ALA A 230 14.20 -8.45 -5.52
N ALA A 231 14.65 -7.19 -5.58
CA ALA A 231 14.20 -6.21 -6.55
C ALA A 231 14.45 -6.64 -8.00
N MET A 232 15.63 -7.23 -8.29
CA MET A 232 15.92 -7.79 -9.61
C MET A 232 15.02 -8.98 -9.95
N ALA A 233 14.63 -9.80 -8.97
CA ALA A 233 13.65 -10.87 -9.21
C ALA A 233 12.29 -10.29 -9.61
N LEU A 234 11.81 -9.24 -8.95
CA LEU A 234 10.57 -8.56 -9.32
C LEU A 234 10.64 -7.93 -10.71
N LEU A 235 11.75 -7.27 -11.02
CA LEU A 235 11.95 -6.63 -12.33
C LEU A 235 11.95 -7.66 -13.47
N LYS A 236 12.54 -8.86 -13.26
CA LYS A 236 12.47 -10.01 -14.18
C LYS A 236 11.05 -10.50 -14.42
N LEU A 237 10.17 -10.34 -13.44
CA LEU A 237 8.75 -10.65 -13.55
C LEU A 237 7.94 -9.50 -14.17
N GLY A 238 8.58 -8.39 -14.53
CA GLY A 238 7.96 -7.23 -15.15
C GLY A 238 7.47 -6.17 -14.15
N PHE A 239 7.90 -6.21 -12.89
CA PHE A 239 7.47 -5.25 -11.87
C PHE A 239 8.53 -4.17 -11.64
N SER A 240 8.22 -2.93 -12.06
CA SER A 240 9.00 -1.75 -11.69
C SER A 240 8.30 -1.03 -10.54
N LEU A 241 8.97 -0.94 -9.38
CA LEU A 241 8.42 -0.32 -8.18
C LEU A 241 8.72 1.18 -8.15
N HIS A 242 7.68 2.00 -8.01
CA HIS A 242 7.84 3.44 -7.85
C HIS A 242 7.95 3.82 -6.38
N ASP A 243 7.18 3.16 -5.51
CA ASP A 243 7.25 3.38 -4.07
C ASP A 243 8.38 2.59 -3.41
N ARG A 244 9.61 3.03 -3.67
CA ARG A 244 10.82 2.50 -3.04
C ARG A 244 11.05 3.21 -1.71
N GLY A 245 11.35 2.42 -0.68
CA GLY A 245 11.67 2.95 0.64
C GLY A 245 11.94 1.81 1.62
N MET A 246 12.72 2.08 2.67
CA MET A 246 13.14 1.06 3.63
C MET A 246 11.94 0.40 4.33
N ARG A 247 10.88 1.18 4.53
CA ARG A 247 9.60 0.74 5.12
C ARG A 247 8.92 -0.40 4.35
N ASN A 248 9.27 -0.61 3.08
CA ASN A 248 8.70 -1.65 2.21
C ASN A 248 9.59 -2.91 2.18
N ILE A 249 10.58 -3.02 3.09
CA ILE A 249 11.51 -4.15 3.18
C ILE A 249 11.25 -4.94 4.47
N MET A 250 10.98 -6.23 4.31
CA MET A 250 10.99 -7.21 5.40
C MET A 250 12.34 -7.93 5.39
N TRP A 251 13.11 -7.77 6.46
CA TRP A 251 14.45 -8.34 6.60
C TRP A 251 14.44 -9.55 7.52
N ASP A 252 14.78 -10.70 6.96
CA ASP A 252 15.00 -11.96 7.66
C ASP A 252 16.49 -12.10 8.00
N GLU A 253 16.82 -11.79 9.25
CA GLU A 253 18.21 -11.82 9.75
C GLU A 253 18.80 -13.22 9.75
N GLU A 254 18.00 -14.24 10.02
CA GLU A 254 18.47 -15.63 10.14
C GLU A 254 18.83 -16.17 8.76
N ASN A 255 17.94 -15.99 7.79
CA ASN A 255 18.10 -16.53 6.44
C ASN A 255 18.80 -15.56 5.47
N LYS A 256 19.17 -14.36 5.94
CA LYS A 256 19.76 -13.27 5.13
C LYS A 256 18.94 -12.98 3.88
N LYS A 257 17.63 -12.88 4.04
CA LYS A 257 16.65 -12.77 2.94
C LYS A 257 15.82 -11.49 3.08
N CYS A 258 15.62 -10.80 1.97
CA CYS A 258 14.66 -9.70 1.86
C CYS A 258 13.38 -10.18 1.18
N CYS A 259 12.25 -9.75 1.73
CA CYS A 259 10.98 -9.70 1.02
C CYS A 259 10.54 -8.24 0.84
N ILE A 260 10.00 -7.92 -0.32
CA ILE A 260 9.43 -6.61 -0.63
C ILE A 260 7.91 -6.68 -0.42
N VAL A 261 7.34 -5.64 0.16
CA VAL A 261 5.90 -5.49 0.42
C VAL A 261 5.41 -4.14 -0.14
N ASP A 262 4.10 -3.92 -0.15
CA ASP A 262 3.45 -2.67 -0.62
C ASP A 262 3.67 -2.42 -2.13
N PHE A 263 2.83 -3.05 -2.95
CA PHE A 263 2.85 -3.04 -4.42
C PHE A 263 1.79 -2.12 -5.03
N GLU A 264 1.23 -1.19 -4.27
CA GLU A 264 0.14 -0.33 -4.73
C GLU A 264 0.55 0.64 -5.84
N ASN A 265 1.84 0.94 -5.94
CA ASN A 265 2.44 1.83 -6.93
C ASN A 265 3.56 1.12 -7.71
N TYR A 266 3.15 0.23 -8.63
CA TYR A 266 4.02 -0.48 -9.56
C TYR A 266 3.62 -0.20 -11.01
N VAL A 267 4.56 -0.41 -11.93
CA VAL A 267 4.31 -0.38 -13.37
C VAL A 267 4.77 -1.69 -14.00
N ASP A 268 3.93 -2.25 -14.88
CA ASP A 268 4.28 -3.40 -15.72
C ASP A 268 5.31 -2.98 -16.78
N VAL A 269 6.51 -3.56 -16.75
CA VAL A 269 7.57 -3.33 -17.74
C VAL A 269 7.81 -4.59 -18.59
N LYS A 270 7.93 -4.40 -19.92
CA LYS A 270 8.07 -5.49 -20.92
C LYS A 270 9.50 -5.70 -21.44
N LYS A 271 10.54 -5.13 -20.80
CA LYS A 271 11.88 -5.02 -21.39
C LYS A 271 12.98 -5.78 -20.63
N ASN A 272 14.09 -6.01 -21.33
CA ASN A 272 15.27 -6.73 -20.85
C ASN A 272 15.90 -6.05 -19.60
N VAL A 273 16.19 -6.84 -18.58
CA VAL A 273 16.23 -6.42 -17.16
C VAL A 273 17.65 -6.15 -16.64
N GLU A 274 18.67 -6.59 -17.37
CA GLU A 274 20.04 -6.70 -16.83
C GLU A 274 20.78 -5.36 -16.70
N GLU A 275 20.33 -4.29 -17.35
CA GLU A 275 20.98 -2.97 -17.34
C GLU A 275 20.30 -1.93 -16.42
N TRP A 276 19.27 -2.32 -15.67
CA TRP A 276 18.40 -1.34 -14.99
C TRP A 276 18.79 -1.01 -13.55
N TRP A 277 19.65 -1.81 -12.93
CA TRP A 277 20.05 -1.56 -11.55
C TRP A 277 21.28 -0.66 -11.49
N ASP A 278 21.11 0.53 -10.92
CA ASP A 278 22.18 1.46 -10.59
C ASP A 278 22.37 1.45 -9.07
N ASP A 279 23.48 0.89 -8.59
CA ASP A 279 23.75 0.76 -7.15
C ASP A 279 23.63 2.12 -6.43
N ASP A 280 24.11 3.23 -7.01
CA ASP A 280 24.08 4.53 -6.36
C ASP A 280 22.66 5.11 -6.27
N ASN A 281 21.87 4.94 -7.34
CA ASN A 281 20.53 5.52 -7.41
C ASN A 281 19.49 4.63 -6.73
N ASP A 282 19.53 3.32 -6.96
CA ASP A 282 18.56 2.39 -6.41
C ASP A 282 18.72 2.26 -4.90
N TYR A 283 19.94 2.11 -4.36
CA TYR A 283 20.08 2.08 -2.89
C TYR A 283 19.61 3.38 -2.24
N ARG A 284 19.86 4.55 -2.85
CA ARG A 284 19.35 5.82 -2.34
C ARG A 284 17.81 5.88 -2.34
N ARG A 285 17.17 5.43 -3.41
CA ARG A 285 15.70 5.38 -3.49
C ARG A 285 15.09 4.37 -2.51
N TRP A 286 15.84 3.34 -2.13
CA TRP A 286 15.49 2.42 -1.05
C TRP A 286 15.95 2.88 0.33
N GLU A 287 16.54 4.08 0.44
CA GLU A 287 17.05 4.68 1.69
C GLU A 287 18.16 3.85 2.36
N LEU A 288 18.91 3.07 1.57
CA LEU A 288 20.01 2.22 2.00
C LEU A 288 21.38 2.68 1.50
N ASP A 289 21.52 3.86 0.89
CA ASP A 289 22.85 4.39 0.60
C ASP A 289 23.63 4.64 1.90
N GLU A 290 24.95 4.43 1.87
CA GLU A 290 25.77 4.78 3.03
C GLU A 290 25.65 6.29 3.27
N PRO A 291 25.50 6.75 4.53
CA PRO A 291 25.72 8.15 4.85
C PRO A 291 27.11 8.50 4.34
N ARG A 292 27.19 9.31 3.27
CA ARG A 292 28.46 9.83 2.77
C ARG A 292 29.06 10.65 3.91
N TYR A 293 29.95 10.06 4.69
CA TYR A 293 30.75 10.79 5.66
C TYR A 293 31.42 11.93 4.90
N ILE A 294 31.04 13.17 5.21
CA ILE A 294 31.82 14.35 4.84
C ILE A 294 33.10 14.28 5.65
N ALA A 295 34.05 13.45 5.21
CA ALA A 295 35.43 13.52 5.62
C ALA A 295 36.07 14.72 4.91
N ARG A 296 35.58 15.95 5.15
CA ARG A 296 36.37 17.15 4.89
C ARG A 296 37.24 17.39 6.10
N GLY A 297 38.35 16.65 6.15
CA GLY A 297 39.49 17.02 6.96
C GLY A 297 39.95 18.42 6.58
N ARG A 298 39.59 19.43 7.38
CA ARG A 298 40.37 20.66 7.47
C ARG A 298 41.43 20.43 8.54
N VAL A 299 42.56 19.86 8.13
CA VAL A 299 43.82 20.12 8.82
C VAL A 299 44.11 21.60 8.61
N ARG A 300 43.71 22.44 9.58
CA ARG A 300 44.23 23.80 9.68
C ARG A 300 45.70 23.67 10.09
N GLY A 301 46.58 23.77 9.10
CA GLY A 301 48.00 24.00 9.34
C GLY A 301 48.15 25.27 10.18
N ARG A 302 48.76 25.11 11.36
CA ARG A 302 49.29 26.23 12.15
C ARG A 302 50.43 26.85 11.34
N ARG A 303 50.35 28.15 11.09
CA ARG A 303 51.53 29.01 10.98
C ARG A 303 51.85 29.52 12.37
#